data_AF-A0A6A7FNQ8-F1
#
_entry.id   AF-A0A6A7FNQ8-F1
#
_cell.length_a   1.000
_cell.length_b   1.000
_cell.length_c   1.000
_cell.angle_alpha   90.00
_cell.angle_beta   90.00
_cell.angle_gamma   90.00
#
_symmetry.space_group_name_H-M   'P 1'
#
loop_
_entity.id
_entity.type
_entity.pdbx_description
1 polymer ?
#
loop_
_entity_poly.entity_id
_entity_poly.type
_entity_poly.pdbx_seq_one_letter_code
_entity_poly.pdbx_strand_id
1 'polypeptide(L)'
;RMKRQDYDFKELKERQKQQLRQKALKKGLDVEALTGKHPPKIQTASKFERRTDRRTYDDKKKLFEGGWDEVIKEEKEKFWKDHYEEFMGRTVTRLPKWFGERPGKKGQKGGDETPDEGEEGEEPPPPPPPPVEESEEEEEEEEEEEEEEEEEEEEEEEE
;
A
#
# COMPACT_ATOMS: atom_id res chain seq x y z
N ARG A 1 60.02 -4.52 40.36
CA ARG A 1 59.50 -4.85 39.01
C ARG A 1 58.23 -5.69 39.09
N MET A 2 58.23 -6.85 39.77
CA MET A 2 57.04 -7.70 40.00
C MET A 2 55.84 -6.95 40.62
N LYS A 3 56.04 -6.23 41.73
CA LYS A 3 54.96 -5.47 42.40
C LYS A 3 54.24 -4.43 41.51
N ARG A 4 54.93 -3.89 40.50
CA ARG A 4 54.34 -2.95 39.54
C ARG A 4 53.51 -3.68 38.50
N GLN A 5 53.98 -4.83 38.03
CA GLN A 5 53.23 -5.70 37.12
C GLN A 5 51.94 -6.21 37.80
N ASP A 6 52.03 -6.61 39.07
CA ASP A 6 50.85 -7.03 39.84
C ASP A 6 49.82 -5.90 40.00
N TYR A 7 50.28 -4.66 40.11
CA TYR A 7 49.42 -3.48 40.13
C TYR A 7 48.77 -3.24 38.77
N ASP A 8 49.57 -3.24 37.70
CA ASP A 8 49.09 -3.06 36.32
C ASP A 8 48.04 -4.15 35.96
N PHE A 9 48.24 -5.41 36.36
CA PHE A 9 47.27 -6.49 36.14
C PHE A 9 45.97 -6.33 36.93
N LYS A 10 46.02 -5.75 38.14
CA LYS A 10 44.81 -5.47 38.94
C LYS A 10 44.02 -4.33 38.33
N GLU A 11 44.68 -3.26 37.92
CA GLU A 11 44.04 -2.11 37.29
C GLU A 11 43.37 -2.48 35.97
N LEU A 12 44.03 -3.27 35.12
CA LEU A 12 43.46 -3.73 33.86
C LEU A 12 42.21 -4.60 34.06
N LYS A 13 42.23 -5.50 35.05
CA LYS A 13 41.07 -6.34 35.40
C LYS A 13 39.91 -5.50 35.95
N GLU A 14 40.21 -4.50 36.76
CA GLU A 14 39.21 -3.58 37.29
C GLU A 14 38.58 -2.73 36.18
N ARG A 15 39.39 -2.18 35.28
CA ARG A 15 38.94 -1.42 34.12
C ARG A 15 38.09 -2.26 33.18
N GLN A 16 38.49 -3.52 32.93
CA GLN A 16 37.70 -4.48 32.17
C GLN A 16 36.35 -4.74 32.86
N LYS A 17 36.31 -4.92 34.18
CA LYS A 17 35.06 -5.10 34.94
C LYS A 17 34.16 -3.87 34.83
N GLN A 18 34.72 -2.66 34.91
CA GLN A 18 33.97 -1.40 34.75
C GLN A 18 33.37 -1.27 33.34
N GLN A 19 34.13 -1.60 32.28
CA GLN A 19 33.63 -1.61 30.91
C GLN A 19 32.48 -2.60 30.73
N LEU A 20 32.58 -3.81 31.28
CA LEU A 20 31.53 -4.82 31.21
C LEU A 20 30.27 -4.39 31.98
N ARG A 21 30.43 -3.73 33.14
CA ARG A 21 29.32 -3.15 33.92
C ARG A 21 28.59 -2.04 33.14
N GLN A 22 29.33 -1.10 32.54
CA GLN A 22 28.75 -0.05 31.71
C GLN A 22 28.04 -0.61 30.47
N LYS A 23 28.61 -1.66 29.86
CA LYS A 23 27.99 -2.36 28.72
C LYS A 23 26.71 -3.10 29.12
N ALA A 24 26.66 -3.69 30.32
CA ALA A 24 25.46 -4.33 30.85
C ALA A 24 24.34 -3.30 31.09
N LEU A 25 24.67 -2.19 31.76
CA LEU A 25 23.74 -1.07 31.98
C LEU A 25 23.17 -0.51 30.67
N LYS A 26 24.03 -0.29 29.66
CA LYS A 26 23.59 0.21 28.34
C LYS A 26 22.64 -0.77 27.62
N LYS A 27 22.77 -2.07 27.89
CA LYS A 27 21.89 -3.12 27.36
C LYS A 27 20.62 -3.33 28.20
N GLY A 28 20.38 -2.51 29.22
CA GLY A 28 19.24 -2.67 30.13
C GLY A 28 19.31 -3.95 30.97
N LEU A 29 20.52 -4.50 31.11
CA LEU A 29 20.79 -5.74 31.81
C LEU A 29 21.44 -5.43 33.17
N ASP A 30 21.27 -6.32 34.14
CA ASP A 30 21.82 -6.14 35.49
C ASP A 30 23.34 -5.89 35.49
N VAL A 31 23.83 -5.07 36.43
CA VAL A 31 25.18 -4.52 36.46
C VAL A 31 26.26 -5.60 36.48
N GLU A 32 25.98 -6.77 37.06
CA GLU A 32 26.95 -7.88 37.12
C GLU A 32 26.71 -8.98 36.07
N ALA A 33 25.67 -8.85 35.25
CA ALA A 33 25.21 -9.91 34.36
C ALA A 33 26.23 -10.28 33.26
N LEU A 34 27.10 -9.35 32.87
CA LEU A 34 28.18 -9.61 31.90
C LEU A 34 29.52 -10.00 32.56
N THR A 35 29.59 -9.95 33.89
CA THR A 35 30.80 -10.30 34.67
C THR A 35 30.76 -11.71 35.26
N GLY A 36 29.64 -12.43 35.09
CA GLY A 36 29.47 -13.82 35.53
C GLY A 36 30.18 -14.84 34.65
N LYS A 37 30.26 -16.09 35.14
CA LYS A 37 30.87 -17.24 34.42
C LYS A 37 30.12 -17.65 33.16
N HIS A 38 28.81 -17.38 33.13
CA HIS A 38 27.93 -17.75 32.04
C HIS A 38 27.35 -16.49 31.40
N PRO A 39 27.12 -16.49 30.08
CA PRO A 39 26.49 -15.37 29.41
C PRO A 39 25.14 -15.05 30.06
N PRO A 40 24.74 -13.77 30.08
CA PRO A 40 23.51 -13.36 30.73
C PRO A 40 22.29 -13.99 30.05
N LYS A 41 21.30 -14.38 30.87
CA LYS A 41 20.03 -14.86 30.37
C LYS A 41 19.31 -13.72 29.66
N ILE A 42 19.03 -13.91 28.37
CA ILE A 42 18.25 -12.97 27.57
C ILE A 42 16.78 -13.35 27.74
N GLN A 43 15.95 -12.39 28.13
CA GLN A 43 14.50 -12.56 28.04
C GLN A 43 14.15 -12.48 26.56
N THR A 44 13.93 -13.63 25.95
CA THR A 44 13.38 -13.70 24.59
C THR A 44 11.88 -13.47 24.68
N ALA A 45 11.34 -12.63 23.81
CA ALA A 45 9.89 -12.45 23.74
C ALA A 45 9.18 -13.81 23.61
N SER A 46 8.11 -13.99 24.38
CA SER A 46 7.32 -15.22 24.43
C SER A 46 6.66 -15.51 23.08
N LYS A 47 6.26 -16.76 22.84
CA LYS A 47 5.44 -17.14 21.66
C LYS A 47 4.19 -16.25 21.53
N PHE A 48 3.59 -15.86 22.66
CA PHE A 48 2.41 -14.99 22.68
C PHE A 48 2.71 -13.54 22.28
N GLU A 49 3.87 -13.02 22.66
CA GLU A 49 4.29 -11.64 22.34
C GLU A 49 4.70 -11.50 20.87
N ARG A 50 5.24 -12.57 20.29
CA ARG A 50 5.65 -12.65 18.88
C ARG A 50 4.50 -12.97 17.93
N ARG A 51 3.29 -13.22 18.44
CA ARG A 51 2.13 -13.52 17.62
C ARG A 51 1.81 -12.31 16.75
N THR A 52 2.07 -12.43 15.44
CA THR A 52 1.80 -11.40 14.43
C THR A 52 0.33 -11.04 14.37
N ASP A 53 -0.51 -12.06 14.48
CA ASP A 53 -1.95 -11.91 14.30
C ASP A 53 -2.73 -12.34 15.53
N ARG A 54 -3.31 -11.36 16.25
CA ARG A 54 -4.16 -11.58 17.43
C ARG A 54 -5.64 -11.79 17.10
N ARG A 55 -6.03 -11.76 15.82
CA ARG A 55 -7.42 -11.99 15.37
C ARG A 55 -7.91 -13.38 15.77
N THR A 56 -9.22 -13.47 15.97
CA THR A 56 -9.90 -14.73 16.32
C THR A 56 -9.95 -15.67 15.10
N TYR A 57 -10.38 -16.91 15.29
CA TYR A 57 -10.51 -17.86 14.18
C TYR A 57 -11.54 -17.38 13.15
N ASP A 58 -12.69 -16.92 13.62
CA ASP A 58 -13.78 -16.44 12.74
C ASP A 58 -13.35 -15.21 11.93
N ASP A 59 -12.61 -14.28 12.54
CA ASP A 59 -12.09 -13.11 11.82
C ASP A 59 -11.08 -13.51 10.74
N LYS A 60 -10.21 -14.48 11.01
CA LYS A 60 -9.26 -14.98 10.02
C LYS A 60 -9.98 -15.72 8.90
N LYS A 61 -10.96 -16.53 9.25
CA LYS A 61 -11.78 -17.27 8.29
C LYS A 61 -12.42 -16.29 7.30
N LYS A 62 -13.15 -15.29 7.79
CA LYS A 62 -13.75 -14.24 6.94
C LYS A 62 -12.73 -13.49 6.09
N LEU A 63 -11.57 -13.17 6.67
CA LEU A 63 -10.51 -12.46 5.95
C LEU A 63 -9.92 -13.29 4.79
N PHE A 64 -9.81 -14.61 4.95
CA PHE A 64 -9.30 -15.50 3.89
C PHE A 64 -10.40 -16.06 2.99
N GLU A 65 -11.68 -15.92 3.36
CA GLU A 65 -12.86 -16.22 2.53
C GLU A 65 -13.36 -14.94 1.84
N GLY A 66 -12.47 -14.23 1.13
CA GLY A 66 -12.84 -13.06 0.33
C GLY A 66 -12.89 -11.72 1.08
N GLY A 67 -12.84 -11.70 2.42
CA GLY A 67 -12.82 -10.44 3.18
C GLY A 67 -11.57 -9.58 2.93
N TRP A 68 -10.45 -10.18 2.52
CA TRP A 68 -9.28 -9.43 2.05
C TRP A 68 -9.55 -8.71 0.73
N ASP A 69 -10.25 -9.38 -0.19
CA ASP A 69 -10.56 -8.83 -1.51
C ASP A 69 -11.57 -7.68 -1.39
N GLU A 70 -12.54 -7.80 -0.48
CA GLU A 70 -13.44 -6.70 -0.10
C GLU A 70 -12.65 -5.48 0.40
N VAL A 71 -11.69 -5.67 1.30
CA VAL A 71 -10.85 -4.57 1.83
C VAL A 71 -10.04 -3.91 0.72
N ILE A 72 -9.44 -4.70 -0.17
CA ILE A 72 -8.66 -4.18 -1.30
C ILE A 72 -9.58 -3.43 -2.28
N LYS A 73 -10.77 -3.96 -2.56
CA LYS A 73 -11.77 -3.32 -3.42
C LYS A 73 -12.21 -1.98 -2.83
N GLU A 74 -12.54 -1.92 -1.54
CA GLU A 74 -12.90 -0.68 -0.85
C GLU A 74 -11.76 0.36 -0.90
N GLU A 75 -10.51 -0.07 -0.71
CA GLU A 75 -9.34 0.82 -0.80
C GLU A 75 -9.13 1.35 -2.22
N LYS A 76 -9.26 0.48 -3.24
CA LYS A 76 -9.21 0.87 -4.66
C LYS A 76 -10.34 1.83 -5.03
N GLU A 77 -11.57 1.56 -4.60
CA GLU A 77 -12.71 2.45 -4.85
C GLU A 77 -12.51 3.82 -4.19
N LYS A 78 -11.98 3.85 -2.96
CA LYS A 78 -11.66 5.09 -2.28
C LYS A 78 -10.58 5.85 -3.04
N PHE A 79 -9.50 5.18 -3.42
CA PHE A 79 -8.42 5.77 -4.20
C PHE A 79 -8.95 6.37 -5.52
N TRP A 80 -9.81 5.64 -6.22
CA TRP A 80 -10.46 6.12 -7.44
C TRP A 80 -11.33 7.35 -7.18
N LYS A 81 -12.19 7.31 -6.16
CA LYS A 81 -13.05 8.44 -5.78
C LYS A 81 -12.22 9.68 -5.44
N ASP A 82 -11.17 9.53 -4.65
CA ASP A 82 -10.26 10.63 -4.28
C ASP A 82 -9.61 11.24 -5.54
N HIS A 83 -9.11 10.42 -6.47
CA HIS A 83 -8.51 10.89 -7.73
C HIS A 83 -9.54 11.53 -8.66
N TYR A 84 -10.76 10.99 -8.69
CA TYR A 84 -11.84 11.51 -9.50
C TYR A 84 -12.30 12.89 -9.00
N GLU A 85 -12.45 13.06 -7.68
CA GLU A 85 -12.77 14.34 -7.06
C GLU A 85 -11.67 15.38 -7.31
N GLU A 86 -10.39 14.99 -7.17
CA GLU A 86 -9.26 15.87 -7.50
C GLU A 86 -9.27 16.25 -8.99
N PHE A 87 -9.52 15.27 -9.87
CA PHE A 87 -9.63 15.49 -11.31
C PHE A 87 -10.77 16.45 -11.63
N MET A 88 -11.96 16.27 -11.06
CA MET A 88 -13.11 17.14 -11.29
C MET A 88 -12.92 18.55 -10.70
N GLY A 89 -12.19 18.66 -9.58
CA GLY A 89 -11.83 19.93 -8.96
C GLY A 89 -10.74 20.71 -9.69
N ARG A 90 -10.08 20.10 -10.69
CA ARG A 90 -9.01 20.77 -11.44
C ARG A 90 -9.56 21.93 -12.27
N THR A 91 -8.78 23.01 -12.37
CA THR A 91 -9.12 24.10 -13.30
C THR A 91 -9.06 23.59 -14.74
N VAL A 92 -10.22 23.45 -15.39
CA VAL A 92 -10.28 23.04 -16.80
C VAL A 92 -9.81 24.21 -17.67
N THR A 93 -8.54 24.19 -18.06
CA THR A 93 -8.01 25.17 -19.01
C THR A 93 -8.62 24.90 -20.39
N ARG A 94 -9.41 25.86 -20.89
CA ARG A 94 -9.87 25.82 -22.28
C ARG A 94 -8.66 25.81 -23.20
N LEU A 95 -8.71 24.95 -24.22
CA LEU A 95 -7.68 24.87 -25.24
C LEU A 95 -7.48 26.26 -25.87
N PRO A 96 -6.24 26.71 -26.10
CA PRO A 96 -5.99 28.02 -26.69
C PRO A 96 -6.81 28.22 -27.97
N LYS A 97 -7.28 29.45 -28.23
CA LYS A 97 -8.16 29.77 -29.37
C LYS A 97 -7.59 29.37 -30.74
N TRP A 98 -6.27 29.25 -30.86
CA TRP A 98 -5.57 28.85 -32.08
C TRP A 98 -5.45 27.33 -32.26
N PHE A 99 -5.81 26.52 -31.27
CA PHE A 99 -5.75 25.05 -31.34
C PHE A 99 -6.89 24.43 -32.20
N GLY A 100 -7.68 25.26 -32.89
CA GLY A 100 -8.88 24.81 -33.58
C GLY A 100 -9.98 24.45 -32.59
N GLU A 101 -11.23 24.78 -32.94
CA GLU A 101 -12.37 24.33 -32.15
C GLU A 101 -12.40 22.80 -32.17
N ARG A 102 -12.65 22.17 -31.00
CA ARG A 102 -12.83 20.73 -30.83
C ARG A 102 -13.55 20.15 -32.06
N PRO A 103 -12.92 19.25 -32.83
CA PRO A 103 -13.61 18.52 -33.88
C PRO A 103 -14.87 17.90 -33.27
N GLY A 104 -16.04 18.38 -33.70
CA GLY A 104 -17.35 17.99 -33.17
C GLY A 104 -18.26 19.12 -32.66
N LYS A 105 -17.76 20.33 -32.33
CA LYS A 105 -18.63 21.42 -31.80
C LYS A 105 -18.88 22.61 -32.74
N LYS A 106 -18.50 22.53 -34.01
CA LYS A 106 -19.04 23.40 -35.07
C LYS A 106 -19.41 22.61 -36.32
N GLY A 107 -20.69 22.30 -36.41
CA GLY A 107 -21.37 21.81 -37.60
C GLY A 107 -22.86 22.16 -37.59
N GLN A 108 -23.45 22.41 -36.42
CA GLN A 108 -24.80 22.98 -36.33
C GLN A 108 -24.73 24.51 -36.31
N LYS A 109 -25.27 25.09 -37.38
CA LYS A 109 -25.76 26.47 -37.48
C LYS A 109 -24.69 27.55 -37.66
N GLY A 110 -24.29 27.72 -38.90
CA GLY A 110 -23.62 28.93 -39.41
C GLY A 110 -24.35 29.44 -40.65
N GLY A 111 -25.60 29.87 -40.47
CA GLY A 111 -26.38 30.62 -41.43
C GLY A 111 -27.22 31.62 -40.64
N ASP A 112 -27.01 32.90 -40.96
CA ASP A 112 -27.69 34.10 -40.48
C ASP A 112 -27.07 34.87 -39.30
N GLU A 113 -26.84 36.16 -39.57
CA GLU A 113 -26.21 37.17 -38.76
C GLU A 113 -27.23 37.80 -37.80
N THR A 114 -26.98 37.84 -36.48
CA THR A 114 -27.55 38.89 -35.63
C THR A 114 -26.68 39.08 -34.37
N PRO A 115 -26.20 40.31 -34.10
CA PRO A 115 -25.47 40.63 -32.88
C PRO A 115 -26.46 40.85 -31.73
N ASP A 116 -26.42 40.01 -30.69
CA ASP A 116 -27.16 40.28 -29.46
C ASP A 116 -26.32 39.92 -28.23
N GLU A 117 -26.27 40.89 -27.34
CA GLU A 117 -25.51 40.98 -26.11
C GLU A 117 -26.41 40.50 -24.97
N GLY A 118 -25.99 39.48 -24.21
CA GLY A 118 -26.60 39.16 -22.92
C GLY A 118 -26.89 37.69 -22.68
N GLU A 119 -26.45 37.24 -21.51
CA GLU A 119 -27.19 36.30 -20.64
C GLU A 119 -27.57 34.93 -21.21
N GLU A 120 -26.83 33.88 -20.84
CA GLU A 120 -27.42 32.63 -20.32
C GLU A 120 -26.34 31.62 -19.92
N GLY A 121 -26.63 30.86 -18.88
CA GLY A 121 -25.73 29.85 -18.33
C GLY A 121 -25.37 28.76 -19.33
N GLU A 122 -24.10 28.41 -19.40
CA GLU A 122 -23.66 27.15 -19.98
C GLU A 122 -23.27 26.25 -18.80
N GLU A 123 -24.14 25.27 -18.51
CA GLU A 123 -23.88 24.20 -17.54
C GLU A 123 -22.47 23.61 -17.73
N PRO A 124 -21.85 23.10 -16.65
CA PRO A 124 -20.66 22.25 -16.81
C PRO A 124 -20.98 21.13 -17.81
N PRO A 125 -20.02 20.73 -18.66
CA PRO A 125 -20.25 19.66 -19.62
C PRO A 125 -20.77 18.42 -18.89
N PRO A 126 -21.77 17.70 -19.45
CA PRO A 126 -22.26 16.49 -18.83
C PRO A 126 -21.09 15.53 -18.57
N PRO A 127 -21.12 14.77 -17.46
CA PRO A 127 -20.11 13.76 -17.20
C PRO A 127 -20.02 12.82 -18.43
N PRO A 128 -18.82 12.29 -18.72
CA PRO A 128 -18.67 11.31 -19.79
C PRO A 128 -19.69 10.18 -19.60
N PRO A 129 -20.32 9.68 -20.69
CA PRO A 129 -21.25 8.56 -20.57
C PRO A 129 -20.53 7.37 -19.87
N PRO A 130 -21.27 6.55 -19.09
CA PRO A 130 -20.70 5.36 -18.50
C PRO A 130 -20.04 4.50 -19.59
N PRO A 131 -18.95 3.78 -19.26
CA PRO A 131 -18.34 2.84 -20.19
C PRO A 131 -19.43 1.93 -20.76
N VAL A 132 -19.40 1.79 -22.07
CA VAL A 132 -20.37 1.01 -22.85
C VAL A 132 -20.28 -0.44 -22.36
N GLU A 133 -21.42 -1.12 -22.20
CA GLU A 133 -21.58 -2.55 -21.84
C GLU A 133 -20.72 -3.51 -22.70
N GLU A 134 -20.11 -3.02 -23.78
CA GLU A 134 -19.13 -3.69 -24.63
C GLU A 134 -17.89 -4.19 -23.86
N SER A 135 -17.53 -3.60 -22.71
CA SER A 135 -16.41 -4.09 -21.89
C SER A 135 -16.78 -5.22 -20.92
N GLU A 136 -18.05 -5.36 -20.54
CA GLU A 136 -18.52 -6.52 -19.74
C GLU A 136 -18.66 -7.75 -20.64
N GLU A 137 -19.06 -7.58 -21.90
CA GLU A 137 -19.16 -8.68 -22.89
C GLU A 137 -17.76 -9.22 -23.29
N GLU A 138 -16.74 -8.35 -23.36
CA GLU A 138 -15.33 -8.77 -23.58
C GLU A 138 -14.72 -9.48 -22.36
N GLU A 139 -15.08 -9.11 -21.12
CA GLU A 139 -14.63 -9.81 -19.90
C GLU A 139 -15.33 -11.17 -19.72
N GLU A 140 -16.60 -11.31 -20.10
CA GLU A 140 -17.30 -12.62 -20.08
C GLU A 140 -16.75 -13.60 -21.14
N GLU A 141 -16.33 -13.13 -22.33
CA GLU A 141 -15.68 -14.00 -23.34
C GLU A 141 -14.29 -14.48 -22.90
N GLU A 142 -13.49 -13.67 -22.19
CA GLU A 142 -12.18 -14.09 -21.65
C GLU A 142 -12.33 -15.11 -20.49
N GLU A 143 -13.36 -15.00 -19.64
CA GLU A 143 -13.61 -15.99 -18.58
C GLU A 143 -14.08 -17.35 -19.14
N GLU A 144 -14.90 -17.39 -20.21
CA GLU A 144 -15.30 -18.65 -20.85
C GLU A 144 -14.12 -19.37 -21.55
N GLU A 145 -13.18 -18.65 -22.18
CA GLU A 145 -11.97 -19.27 -22.77
C GLU A 145 -11.02 -19.86 -21.72
N GLU A 146 -10.86 -19.23 -20.54
CA GLU A 146 -10.03 -19.79 -19.46
C GLU A 146 -10.65 -21.06 -18.84
N GLU A 147 -11.99 -21.14 -18.69
CA GLU A 147 -12.65 -22.36 -18.19
C GLU A 147 -12.54 -23.55 -19.19
N GLU A 148 -12.62 -23.30 -20.51
CA GLU A 148 -12.41 -24.37 -21.51
C GLU A 148 -10.95 -24.89 -21.53
N GLU A 149 -9.94 -24.02 -21.35
CA GLU A 149 -8.53 -24.45 -21.26
C GLU A 149 -8.26 -25.27 -19.98
N GLU A 150 -8.87 -24.93 -18.83
CA GLU A 150 -8.73 -25.72 -17.60
C GLU A 150 -9.42 -27.10 -17.72
N GLU A 151 -10.59 -27.19 -18.38
CA GLU A 151 -11.24 -28.49 -18.62
C GLU A 151 -10.44 -29.38 -19.60
N GLU A 152 -9.82 -28.81 -20.65
CA GLU A 152 -8.94 -29.58 -21.55
C GLU A 152 -7.65 -30.06 -20.85
N GLU A 153 -7.04 -29.26 -19.97
CA GLU A 153 -5.88 -29.69 -19.18
C GLU A 153 -6.24 -30.80 -18.17
N GLU A 154 -7.43 -30.74 -17.54
CA GLU A 154 -7.88 -31.83 -16.64
C GLU A 154 -8.19 -33.13 -17.40
N GLU A 155 -8.75 -33.07 -18.62
CA GLU A 155 -8.96 -34.27 -19.45
C GLU A 155 -7.63 -34.90 -19.94
N GLU A 156 -6.60 -34.10 -20.26
CA GLU A 156 -5.26 -34.63 -20.61
C GLU A 156 -4.52 -35.27 -19.40
N GLU A 157 -4.78 -34.83 -18.17
CA GLU A 157 -4.20 -35.47 -16.96
C GLU A 157 -4.89 -36.78 -16.55
N GLU A 158 -6.16 -37.01 -16.95
CA GLU A 158 -6.89 -38.25 -16.66
C GLU A 158 -6.69 -39.40 -17.68
N GLU A 159 -6.08 -39.16 -18.86
CA GLU A 159 -5.73 -40.20 -19.87
C GLU A 159 -4.37 -40.88 -19.65
#